data_AF-A0A8J2Y8M6-F1
#
_entry.id   AF-A0A8J2Y8M6-F1
#
_cell.length_a   1.000
_cell.length_b   1.000
_cell.length_c   1.000
_cell.angle_alpha   90.00
_cell.angle_beta   90.00
_cell.angle_gamma   90.00
#
_symmetry.space_group_name_H-M   'P 1'
#
loop_
_entity.id
_entity.type
_entity.pdbx_description
1 polymer ?
#
loop_
_entity_poly.entity_id
_entity_poly.type
_entity_poly.pdbx_seq_one_letter_code
_entity_poly.pdbx_strand_id
1 'polypeptide(L)'
;MKNKLFISCQEAAHRIDKAQYGEATFWEKLTFKIHNLYCRLCHFYAVKNKRLTGLLKSDELHCLTKDQKTKMKEKLADTTSNS
;
A
#
# COMPACT_ATOMS: atom_id res chain seq x y z
N MET A 1 19.84 25.23 2.02
CA MET A 1 19.54 24.20 1.01
C MET A 1 19.02 22.96 1.72
N LYS A 2 17.82 22.46 1.41
CA LYS A 2 17.31 21.22 2.01
C LYS A 2 18.07 20.06 1.40
N ASN A 3 18.92 19.38 2.18
CA ASN A 3 19.66 18.20 1.73
C ASN A 3 18.65 17.12 1.34
N LYS A 4 18.37 16.96 0.04
CA LYS A 4 17.36 16.02 -0.47
C LYS A 4 17.60 14.57 -0.06
N LEU A 5 18.81 14.24 0.40
CA LEU A 5 19.24 12.89 0.81
C LEU A 5 18.95 12.58 2.29
N PHE A 6 18.80 13.60 3.13
CA PHE A 6 18.55 13.44 4.57
C PHE A 6 17.15 13.98 4.89
N ILE A 7 16.19 13.07 4.84
CA ILE A 7 14.77 13.34 5.14
C ILE A 7 14.43 12.93 6.57
N SER A 8 13.41 13.55 7.14
CA SER A 8 12.88 13.15 8.45
C SER A 8 12.21 11.77 8.39
N CYS A 9 12.06 11.09 9.54
CA CYS A 9 11.35 9.81 9.61
C CYS A 9 9.89 9.94 9.14
N GLN A 10 9.23 11.08 9.38
CA GLN A 10 7.86 11.34 8.94
C GLN A 10 7.77 11.44 7.41
N GLU A 11 8.70 12.17 6.79
CA GLU A 11 8.79 12.23 5.33
C GLU A 11 9.16 10.87 4.72
N ALA A 12 10.05 10.11 5.38
CA ALA A 12 10.41 8.75 4.95
C ALA A 12 9.19 7.82 5.00
N ALA A 13 8.41 7.85 6.08
CA ALA A 13 7.18 7.07 6.22
C ALA A 13 6.19 7.36 5.09
N HIS A 14 5.91 8.65 4.85
CA HIS A 14 5.00 9.05 3.78
C HIS A 14 5.47 8.60 2.37
N ARG A 15 6.79 8.63 2.10
CA ARG A 15 7.35 8.14 0.83
C ARG A 15 7.32 6.61 0.73
N ILE A 16 7.52 5.90 1.85
CA ILE A 16 7.39 4.44 1.92
C ILE A 16 5.95 4.03 1.60
N ASP A 17 4.96 4.73 2.16
CA ASP A 17 3.53 4.48 1.91
C ASP A 17 3.21 4.70 0.42
N LYS A 18 3.60 5.85 -0.15
CA LYS A 18 3.46 6.10 -1.59
C LYS A 18 4.12 5.01 -2.45
N ALA A 19 5.28 4.53 -2.04
CA ALA A 19 5.98 3.49 -2.79
C ALA A 19 5.24 2.15 -2.76
N GLN A 20 4.54 1.82 -1.67
CA GLN A 20 3.74 0.61 -1.53
C GLN A 20 2.57 0.56 -2.53
N TYR A 21 1.93 1.70 -2.78
CA TYR A 21 0.79 1.82 -3.71
C TYR A 21 1.19 2.16 -5.14
N GLY A 22 2.49 2.23 -5.44
CA GLY A 22 2.99 2.54 -6.79
C GLY A 22 2.97 4.03 -7.15
N GLU A 23 2.70 4.90 -6.18
CA GLU A 23 2.56 6.35 -6.35
C GLU A 23 3.89 7.11 -6.16
N ALA A 24 4.94 6.44 -5.70
CA ALA A 24 6.24 7.08 -5.51
C ALA A 24 7.07 7.14 -6.80
N THR A 25 7.67 8.30 -7.04
CA THR A 25 8.66 8.54 -8.09
C THR A 25 9.98 7.79 -7.82
N PHE A 26 10.82 7.65 -8.85
CA PHE A 26 12.12 6.98 -8.72
C PHE A 26 13.03 7.65 -7.67
N TRP A 27 13.07 8.99 -7.65
CA TRP A 27 13.88 9.76 -6.70
C TRP A 27 13.39 9.65 -5.25
N GLU A 28 12.08 9.62 -5.03
CA GLU A 28 11.51 9.37 -3.71
C GLU A 28 11.90 7.99 -3.19
N LYS A 29 11.85 6.98 -4.08
CA LYS A 29 12.28 5.60 -3.77
C LYS A 29 13.74 5.53 -3.36
N LEU A 30 14.63 6.20 -4.10
CA LEU A 30 16.05 6.23 -3.77
C LEU A 30 16.29 6.92 -2.42
N THR A 31 15.61 8.04 -2.16
CA THR A 31 15.81 8.81 -0.93
C THR A 31 15.41 8.03 0.32
N PHE A 32 14.22 7.42 0.35
CA PHE A 32 13.79 6.69 1.54
C PHE A 32 14.63 5.41 1.74
N LYS A 33 15.13 4.79 0.67
CA LYS A 33 16.04 3.63 0.78
C LYS A 33 17.34 4.00 1.47
N ILE A 34 17.90 5.16 1.14
CA ILE A 34 19.06 5.72 1.85
C ILE A 34 18.71 5.96 3.32
N HIS A 35 17.53 6.52 3.62
CA HIS A 35 17.07 6.69 5.00
C HIS A 35 16.95 5.35 5.76
N ASN A 36 16.40 4.31 5.13
CA ASN A 36 16.24 2.98 5.73
C ASN A 36 17.57 2.29 6.05
N LEU A 37 18.66 2.62 5.35
CA LEU A 37 19.97 2.03 5.62
C LEU A 37 20.50 2.42 7.01
N TYR A 38 20.26 3.65 7.46
CA TYR A 38 20.70 4.12 8.78
C TYR A 38 19.57 4.19 9.82
N CYS A 39 18.31 4.28 9.41
CA CYS A 39 17.16 4.31 10.29
C CYS A 39 16.47 2.94 10.36
N ARG A 40 16.78 2.17 11.41
CA ARG A 40 16.19 0.84 11.64
C ARG A 40 14.65 0.89 11.75
N LEU A 41 14.10 1.96 12.33
CA LEU A 41 12.65 2.12 12.48
C LEU A 41 11.95 2.15 11.11
N CYS A 42 12.42 2.99 10.20
CA CYS A 42 11.87 3.11 8.85
C CYS A 42 12.15 1.85 8.01
N HIS A 43 13.28 1.17 8.23
CA HIS A 43 13.53 -0.14 7.64
C HIS A 43 12.48 -1.17 8.08
N PHE A 44 12.23 -1.32 9.38
CA PHE A 44 11.20 -2.24 9.88
C PHE A 44 9.80 -1.87 9.40
N TYR A 45 9.49 -0.56 9.36
CA TYR A 45 8.23 -0.06 8.82
C TYR A 45 8.04 -0.52 7.37
N ALA A 46 9.03 -0.29 6.49
CA ALA A 46 8.98 -0.70 5.09
C ALA A 46 8.86 -2.23 4.92
N VAL A 47 9.57 -3.02 5.73
CA VAL A 47 9.49 -4.50 5.68
C VAL A 47 8.10 -5.01 6.09
N LYS A 48 7.54 -4.48 7.19
CA LYS A 48 6.19 -4.86 7.64
C LYS A 48 5.13 -4.51 6.59
N ASN A 49 5.22 -3.32 6.02
CA ASN A 49 4.33 -2.84 4.97
C ASN A 49 4.40 -3.68 3.69
N LYS A 50 5.62 -4.09 3.28
CA LYS A 50 5.81 -5.03 2.17
C LYS A 50 5.21 -6.39 2.46
N ARG A 51 5.38 -6.92 3.67
CA ARG A 51 4.78 -8.21 4.08
C ARG A 51 3.25 -8.14 4.04
N LEU A 52 2.66 -7.10 4.62
CA LEU A 52 1.21 -6.89 4.59
C LEU A 52 0.67 -6.84 3.16
N THR A 53 1.31 -6.04 2.30
CA THR A 53 0.92 -5.95 0.89
C THR A 53 1.12 -7.26 0.13
N GLY A 54 2.17 -8.02 0.46
CA GLY A 54 2.40 -9.35 -0.09
C GLY A 54 1.26 -10.31 0.24
N LEU A 55 0.83 -10.33 1.51
CA LEU A 55 -0.32 -11.11 1.96
C LEU A 55 -1.62 -10.66 1.29
N LEU A 56 -1.81 -9.35 1.09
CA LEU A 56 -2.98 -8.81 0.38
C LEU A 56 -3.01 -9.16 -1.11
N LYS A 57 -1.84 -9.39 -1.71
CA LYS A 57 -1.70 -9.73 -3.13
C LYS A 57 -1.59 -11.23 -3.40
N SER A 58 -1.36 -12.06 -2.38
CA SER A 58 -1.35 -13.50 -2.57
C SER A 58 -2.76 -14.01 -2.87
N ASP A 59 -2.87 -14.90 -3.85
CA ASP A 59 -4.11 -15.59 -4.27
C ASP A 59 -4.80 -16.38 -3.14
N GLU A 60 -4.13 -16.53 -1.99
CA GLU A 60 -4.67 -17.17 -0.79
C GLU A 60 -5.80 -16.35 -0.14
N LEU A 61 -5.87 -15.05 -0.38
CA LEU A 61 -7.04 -14.26 -0.02
C LEU A 61 -8.11 -14.51 -1.07
N HIS A 62 -9.09 -15.33 -0.72
CA HIS A 62 -10.34 -15.51 -1.46
C HIS A 62 -11.17 -14.22 -1.39
N CYS A 63 -10.66 -13.17 -2.04
CA CYS A 63 -11.33 -11.90 -2.23
C CYS A 63 -12.48 -12.11 -3.21
N LEU A 64 -13.63 -11.51 -2.89
CA LEU A 64 -14.79 -11.54 -3.75
C LEU A 64 -14.41 -11.02 -5.13
N THR A 65 -14.51 -11.86 -6.17
CA THR A 65 -14.17 -11.43 -7.53
C THR A 65 -15.12 -10.31 -7.96
N LYS A 66 -14.72 -9.50 -8.94
CA LYS A 66 -15.59 -8.43 -9.47
C LYS A 66 -16.93 -9.00 -9.91
N ASP A 67 -16.93 -10.16 -10.56
CA ASP A 67 -18.15 -10.85 -11.01
C ASP A 67 -19.01 -11.34 -9.85
N GLN A 68 -18.40 -11.92 -8.82
CA GLN A 68 -19.13 -12.32 -7.61
C GLN A 68 -19.75 -11.11 -6.91
N LYS A 69 -19.04 -9.98 -6.85
CA LYS A 69 -19.51 -8.74 -6.27
C LYS A 69 -20.67 -8.13 -7.06
N THR A 70 -20.59 -8.12 -8.39
CA THR A 70 -21.67 -7.63 -9.26
C THR A 70 -22.92 -8.48 -9.11
N LYS A 71 -22.78 -9.81 -9.15
CA LYS A 71 -23.90 -10.75 -8.95
C LYS A 71 -24.55 -10.60 -7.57
N MET A 72 -23.77 -10.34 -6.52
CA MET A 72 -24.33 -10.05 -5.19
C MET A 72 -25.11 -8.74 -5.17
N LYS A 73 -24.61 -7.69 -5.84
CA LYS A 73 -25.30 -6.39 -5.94
C LYS A 73 -26.61 -6.47 -6.72
N GLU A 74 -26.62 -7.20 -7.84
CA GLU A 74 -27.81 -7.43 -8.65
C GLU A 74 -28.88 -8.16 -7.84
N LYS A 75 -28.51 -9.26 -7.17
CA LYS A 75 -29.43 -9.99 -6.28
C LYS A 75 -30.00 -9.14 -5.15
N LEU A 76 -29.17 -8.27 -4.56
CA LEU A 76 -29.62 -7.36 -3.50
C LEU A 76 -30.61 -6.31 -4.06
N ALA A 77 -30.33 -5.75 -5.24
CA ALA A 77 -31.21 -4.79 -5.90
C ALA A 77 -32.57 -5.40 -6.26
N ASP A 78 -32.58 -6.62 -6.82
CA ASP A 78 -33.79 -7.35 -7.19
C ASP A 78 -34.67 -7.67 -5.97
N THR A 79 -34.06 -7.93 -4.81
CA THR A 79 -34.81 -8.23 -3.57
C THR A 79 -35.52 -6.99 -3.01
N THR A 80 -34.96 -5.78 -3.20
CA THR A 80 -35.58 -4.51 -2.81
C THR A 80 -36.73 -4.05 -3.72
N SER A 81 -36.88 -4.62 -4.92
CA SER A 81 -37.95 -4.26 -5.86
C SER A 81 -39.22 -5.12 -5.71
N ASN A 82 -39.15 -6.17 -4.88
CA ASN A 82 -40.24 -7.14 -4.68
C ASN A 82 -40.81 -7.11 -3.24
N SER A 83 -40.62 -6.02 -2.48
CA SER A 83 -41.21 -5.78 -1.16
C SER A 83 -42.02 -4.49 -1.13
#